data_AF-A0A9E1JJW2-F1
#
_entry.id   AF-A0A9E1JJW2-F1
#
_cell.length_a   1.000
_cell.length_b   1.000
_cell.length_c   1.000
_cell.angle_alpha   90.00
_cell.angle_beta   90.00
_cell.angle_gamma   90.00
#
_symmetry.space_group_name_H-M   'P 1'
#
loop_
_entity.id
_entity.type
_entity.pdbx_description
1 polymer ?
#
loop_
_entity_poly.entity_id
_entity_poly.type
_entity_poly.pdbx_seq_one_letter_code
_entity_poly.pdbx_strand_id
1 'polypeptide(L)'
;MAKIGRNTLCPCGSGKKYKKCCLLLQKSATQPKSQPTKFIPVYTELDQLSNSVMDLIKQNKLDEAEAVSRQLLNEYPDQIDGFERLGQVYEARGENQTAADYYQKAADFAKTMPGFDQQSVENYLSKVKKMRKVKK
;
A
#
# COMPACT_ATOMS: atom_id res chain seq x y z
N MET A 1 6.00 -54.81 -5.47
CA MET A 1 4.86 -54.26 -4.70
C MET A 1 3.91 -53.54 -5.66
N ALA A 2 2.64 -53.96 -5.72
CA ALA A 2 1.66 -53.40 -6.65
C ALA A 2 1.28 -51.96 -6.27
N LYS A 3 1.39 -51.01 -7.21
CA LYS A 3 0.95 -49.62 -6.99
C LYS A 3 -0.58 -49.59 -6.92
N ILE A 4 -1.14 -49.19 -5.78
CA ILE A 4 -2.59 -49.05 -5.60
C ILE A 4 -3.11 -47.98 -6.57
N GLY A 5 -4.08 -48.35 -7.40
CA GLY A 5 -4.68 -47.44 -8.38
C GLY A 5 -5.50 -46.33 -7.70
N ARG A 6 -5.38 -45.08 -8.15
CA ARG A 6 -6.05 -43.91 -7.52
C ARG A 6 -7.58 -44.04 -7.42
N ASN A 7 -8.22 -44.77 -8.34
CA ASN A 7 -9.67 -44.96 -8.35
C ASN A 7 -10.13 -46.27 -7.71
N THR A 8 -9.23 -47.14 -7.23
CA THR A 8 -9.60 -48.39 -6.57
C THR A 8 -10.12 -48.14 -5.17
N LEU A 9 -10.85 -49.11 -4.60
CA LEU A 9 -11.24 -49.05 -3.20
C LEU A 9 -10.01 -48.95 -2.30
N CYS A 10 -10.11 -48.11 -1.27
CA CYS A 10 -9.01 -47.83 -0.36
C CYS A 10 -8.80 -49.02 0.58
N PRO A 11 -7.56 -49.54 0.72
CA PRO A 11 -7.29 -50.73 1.52
C PRO A 11 -7.44 -50.50 3.03
N CYS A 12 -7.66 -49.27 3.49
CA CYS A 12 -7.93 -48.97 4.90
C CYS A 12 -9.34 -49.38 5.38
N GLY A 13 -10.13 -50.05 4.53
CA GLY A 13 -11.48 -50.52 4.89
C GLY A 13 -12.57 -49.44 4.88
N SER A 14 -12.26 -48.21 4.45
CA SER A 14 -13.21 -47.09 4.49
C SER A 14 -14.35 -47.13 3.47
N GLY A 15 -14.35 -48.09 2.53
CA GLY A 15 -15.31 -48.17 1.43
C GLY A 15 -15.20 -47.05 0.37
N LYS A 16 -14.27 -46.10 0.52
CA LYS A 16 -14.07 -44.97 -0.41
C LYS A 16 -12.97 -45.26 -1.43
N LYS A 17 -12.97 -44.56 -2.58
CA LYS A 17 -11.87 -44.62 -3.57
C LYS A 17 -10.58 -44.06 -2.97
N TYR A 18 -9.42 -44.68 -3.26
CA TYR A 18 -8.12 -44.35 -2.68
C TYR A 18 -7.77 -42.85 -2.77
N LYS A 19 -8.02 -42.20 -3.91
CA LYS A 19 -7.79 -40.76 -4.11
C LYS A 19 -8.64 -39.83 -3.26
N LYS A 20 -9.76 -40.32 -2.68
CA LYS A 20 -10.67 -39.56 -1.82
C LYS A 20 -10.53 -39.94 -0.33
N CYS A 21 -9.53 -40.76 0.00
CA CYS A 21 -9.30 -41.25 1.36
C CYS A 21 -7.82 -41.09 1.74
N CYS A 22 -7.07 -42.18 1.87
CA CYS A 22 -5.68 -42.14 2.36
C CYS A 22 -4.74 -41.28 1.50
N LEU A 23 -4.99 -41.12 0.20
CA LEU A 23 -4.16 -40.23 -0.64
C LEU A 23 -4.34 -38.74 -0.28
N LEU A 24 -5.53 -38.32 0.18
CA LEU A 24 -5.74 -36.95 0.66
C LEU A 24 -5.07 -36.74 2.02
N LEU A 25 -5.18 -37.74 2.92
CA LEU A 25 -4.51 -37.72 4.22
C LEU A 25 -2.97 -37.63 4.06
N GLN A 26 -2.41 -38.29 3.04
CA GLN A 26 -0.99 -38.17 2.69
C GLN A 26 -0.62 -36.81 2.09
N LYS A 27 -1.52 -36.16 1.33
CA LYS A 27 -1.28 -34.83 0.75
C LYS A 27 -1.36 -33.70 1.78
N SER A 28 -2.07 -33.89 2.90
CA SER A 28 -2.15 -32.92 4.00
C SER A 28 -0.85 -32.75 4.79
N ALA A 29 0.13 -33.66 4.60
CA ALA A 29 1.43 -33.60 5.27
C ALA A 29 2.49 -32.76 4.52
N THR A 30 2.17 -32.24 3.33
CA THR A 30 3.06 -31.39 2.51
C THR A 30 2.32 -30.17 1.98
N GLN A 31 1.56 -29.50 2.84
CA GLN A 31 1.49 -28.05 2.69
C GLN A 31 2.78 -27.53 3.34
N PRO A 32 3.66 -26.80 2.62
CA PRO A 32 4.65 -26.00 3.31
C PRO A 32 3.84 -25.12 4.26
N LYS A 33 3.93 -25.39 5.56
CA LYS A 33 3.47 -24.46 6.58
C LYS A 33 4.24 -23.19 6.26
N SER A 34 3.59 -22.23 5.60
CA SER A 34 4.13 -20.89 5.45
C SER A 34 4.40 -20.47 6.88
N GLN A 35 5.68 -20.51 7.26
CA GLN A 35 6.10 -19.93 8.53
C GLN A 35 5.52 -18.52 8.55
N PRO A 36 4.99 -18.04 9.68
CA PRO A 36 4.67 -16.62 9.78
C PRO A 36 5.99 -15.89 9.56
N THR A 37 6.24 -15.47 8.33
CA THR A 37 7.31 -14.54 8.01
C THR A 37 6.96 -13.33 8.83
N LYS A 38 7.75 -13.07 9.88
CA LYS A 38 7.72 -11.78 10.56
C LYS A 38 7.96 -10.77 9.44
N PHE A 39 6.90 -10.10 9.01
CA PHE A 39 6.97 -9.03 8.04
C PHE A 39 7.74 -7.92 8.73
N ILE A 40 9.04 -7.83 8.44
CA ILE A 40 9.88 -6.73 8.85
C ILE A 40 9.75 -5.73 7.69
N PRO A 41 9.01 -4.62 7.84
CA PRO A 41 8.97 -3.61 6.80
C PRO A 41 10.40 -3.08 6.61
N VAL A 42 10.97 -3.34 5.44
CA VAL A 42 12.22 -2.69 5.03
C VAL A 42 11.81 -1.29 4.60
N TYR A 43 12.05 -0.31 5.46
CA TYR A 43 11.82 1.10 5.11
C TYR A 43 12.89 1.51 4.10
N THR A 44 12.43 1.93 2.92
CA THR A 44 13.29 2.56 1.92
C THR A 44 13.63 3.99 2.36
N GLU A 45 14.66 4.59 1.76
CA GLU A 45 15.00 6.02 1.97
C GLU A 45 13.79 6.92 1.68
N LEU A 46 12.98 6.58 0.66
CA LEU A 46 11.71 7.25 0.36
C LEU A 46 10.74 7.19 1.55
N ASP A 47 10.53 6.00 2.13
CA ASP A 47 9.63 5.83 3.28
C ASP A 47 10.10 6.66 4.48
N GLN A 48 11.42 6.70 4.73
CA GLN A 48 12.00 7.47 5.83
C GLN A 48 11.80 8.97 5.62
N LEU A 49 12.10 9.49 4.42
CA LEU A 49 11.88 10.89 4.07
C LEU A 49 10.40 11.25 4.16
N SER A 50 9.53 10.45 3.55
CA SER A 50 8.08 10.65 3.55
C SER A 50 7.49 10.62 4.97
N ASN A 51 7.93 9.70 5.83
CA ASN A 51 7.51 9.65 7.24
C ASN A 51 8.05 10.83 8.05
N SER A 52 9.28 11.29 7.79
CA SER A 52 9.86 12.43 8.51
C SER A 52 9.07 13.73 8.28
N VAL A 53 8.52 13.95 7.07
CA VAL A 53 7.62 15.08 6.81
C VAL A 53 6.41 15.02 7.76
N MET A 54 5.80 13.85 7.92
CA MET A 54 4.63 13.70 8.80
C MET A 54 4.98 14.00 10.26
N ASP A 55 6.17 13.61 10.70
CA ASP A 55 6.63 13.91 12.07
C ASP A 55 6.97 15.39 12.26
N LEU A 56 7.48 16.07 11.23
CA LEU A 56 7.70 17.52 11.24
C LEU A 56 6.38 18.29 11.27
N ILE A 57 5.36 17.85 10.53
CA ILE A 57 4.00 18.43 10.61
C ILE A 57 3.43 18.31 12.03
N LYS A 58 3.56 17.14 12.67
CA LYS A 58 3.11 16.95 14.07
C LYS A 58 3.84 17.87 15.06
N GLN A 59 5.10 18.17 14.79
CA GLN A 59 5.91 19.11 15.56
C GLN A 59 5.66 20.58 15.21
N ASN A 60 4.74 20.86 14.27
CA ASN A 60 4.49 22.19 13.72
C ASN A 60 5.73 22.86 13.07
N LYS A 61 6.71 22.05 12.65
CA LYS A 61 7.93 22.49 11.95
C LYS A 61 7.68 22.53 10.45
N LEU A 62 6.77 23.42 10.03
CA LEU A 62 6.21 23.39 8.69
C LEU A 62 7.21 23.77 7.59
N ASP A 63 8.18 24.64 7.88
CA ASP A 63 9.21 25.03 6.91
C ASP A 63 10.21 23.90 6.64
N GLU A 64 10.62 23.17 7.68
CA GLU A 64 11.43 21.96 7.55
C GLU A 64 10.65 20.87 6.79
N ALA A 65 9.36 20.69 7.12
CA ALA A 65 8.48 19.75 6.44
C ALA A 65 8.36 20.06 4.94
N GLU A 66 8.22 21.34 4.59
CA GLU A 66 8.20 21.81 3.20
C GLU A 66 9.52 21.51 2.48
N ALA A 67 10.66 21.79 3.13
CA ALA A 67 11.98 21.53 2.55
C ALA A 67 12.18 20.05 2.22
N VAL A 68 11.85 19.15 3.16
CA VAL A 68 11.93 17.70 2.92
C VAL A 68 10.93 17.25 1.83
N SER A 69 9.73 17.84 1.79
CA SER A 69 8.76 17.51 0.74
C SER A 69 9.23 17.96 -0.65
N ARG A 70 9.98 19.07 -0.75
CA ARG A 70 10.63 19.51 -1.99
C ARG A 70 11.79 18.61 -2.38
N GLN A 71 12.55 18.10 -1.40
CA GLN A 71 13.57 17.09 -1.62
C GLN A 71 12.95 15.80 -2.21
N LEU A 72 11.81 15.34 -1.68
CA LEU A 72 11.06 14.21 -2.23
C LEU A 72 10.70 14.41 -3.71
N LEU A 73 10.24 15.60 -4.11
CA LEU A 73 9.96 15.89 -5.52
C LEU A 73 11.19 15.89 -6.42
N ASN A 74 12.37 16.21 -5.87
CA ASN A 74 13.61 16.26 -6.63
C ASN A 74 14.27 14.89 -6.76
N GLU A 75 14.31 14.12 -5.68
CA GLU A 75 14.96 12.80 -5.64
C GLU A 75 14.06 11.68 -6.16
N TYR A 76 12.74 11.82 -6.01
CA TYR A 76 11.75 10.82 -6.41
C TYR A 76 10.64 11.45 -7.27
N PRO A 77 10.97 12.03 -8.44
CA PRO A 77 10.00 12.71 -9.30
C PRO A 77 8.94 11.77 -9.91
N ASP A 78 9.21 10.46 -9.88
CA ASP A 78 8.33 9.37 -10.31
C ASP A 78 7.49 8.78 -9.16
N GLN A 79 7.52 9.42 -7.98
CA GLN A 79 6.74 9.03 -6.82
C GLN A 79 5.73 10.12 -6.44
N ILE A 80 4.56 9.70 -5.94
CA ILE A 80 3.48 10.62 -5.57
C ILE A 80 3.77 11.40 -4.28
N ASP A 81 4.66 10.86 -3.44
CA ASP A 81 4.94 11.32 -2.08
C ASP A 81 5.22 12.82 -2.00
N GLY A 82 6.05 13.37 -2.88
CA GLY A 82 6.39 14.80 -2.82
C GLY A 82 5.17 15.71 -2.99
N PHE A 83 4.25 15.38 -3.91
CA PHE A 83 3.02 16.16 -4.10
C PHE A 83 2.05 15.98 -2.92
N GLU A 84 1.87 14.75 -2.44
CA GLU A 84 0.99 14.47 -1.30
C GLU A 84 1.47 15.17 -0.03
N ARG A 85 2.77 15.07 0.26
CA ARG A 85 3.40 15.68 1.43
C ARG A 85 3.33 17.20 1.40
N LEU A 86 3.57 17.84 0.26
CA LEU A 86 3.36 19.30 0.14
C LEU A 86 1.89 19.69 0.39
N GLY A 87 0.93 18.94 -0.16
CA GLY A 87 -0.49 19.18 0.12
C GLY A 87 -0.81 19.16 1.62
N GLN A 88 -0.25 18.20 2.34
CA GLN A 88 -0.42 18.07 3.79
C GLN A 88 0.29 19.17 4.59
N VAL A 89 1.50 19.58 4.18
CA VAL A 89 2.23 20.68 4.81
C VAL A 89 1.43 21.98 4.71
N TYR A 90 0.95 22.33 3.51
CA TYR A 90 0.17 23.55 3.33
C TYR A 90 -1.23 23.46 3.97
N GLU A 91 -1.85 22.28 4.04
CA GLU A 91 -3.07 22.07 4.83
C GLU A 91 -2.81 22.36 6.32
N ALA A 92 -1.71 21.84 6.87
CA ALA A 92 -1.32 22.10 8.26
C ALA A 92 -0.97 23.59 8.52
N ARG A 93 -0.43 24.28 7.52
CA ARG A 93 -0.14 25.73 7.57
C ARG A 93 -1.40 26.61 7.46
N GLY A 94 -2.54 26.04 7.07
CA GLY A 94 -3.78 26.78 6.80
C GLY A 94 -3.80 27.48 5.44
N GLU A 95 -2.80 27.22 4.58
CA GLU A 95 -2.72 27.74 3.21
C GLU A 95 -3.57 26.87 2.26
N ASN A 96 -4.89 26.89 2.47
CA ASN A 96 -5.80 25.93 1.83
C ASN A 96 -5.78 25.98 0.29
N GLN A 97 -5.55 27.15 -0.31
CA GLN A 97 -5.45 27.24 -1.78
C GLN A 97 -4.21 26.52 -2.29
N THR A 98 -3.05 26.79 -1.67
CA THR A 98 -1.79 26.10 -2.00
C THR A 98 -1.90 24.59 -1.77
N ALA A 99 -2.53 24.17 -0.67
CA ALA A 99 -2.80 22.76 -0.38
C ALA A 99 -3.66 22.11 -1.48
N ALA A 100 -4.72 22.80 -1.94
CA ALA A 100 -5.59 22.33 -3.01
C ALA A 100 -4.80 22.13 -4.32
N ASP A 101 -3.87 23.03 -4.64
CA ASP A 101 -3.07 22.94 -5.86
C ASP A 101 -2.13 21.72 -5.84
N TYR A 102 -1.52 21.41 -4.69
CA TYR A 102 -0.68 20.21 -4.56
C TYR A 102 -1.49 18.91 -4.56
N TYR A 103 -2.66 18.88 -3.93
CA TYR A 103 -3.55 17.73 -4.05
C TYR A 103 -4.09 17.55 -5.48
N GLN A 104 -4.27 18.62 -6.24
CA GLN A 104 -4.62 18.53 -7.66
C GLN A 104 -3.46 17.91 -8.46
N LYS A 105 -2.22 18.33 -8.22
CA LYS A 105 -1.03 17.71 -8.84
C LYS A 105 -0.91 16.22 -8.50
N ALA A 106 -1.16 15.84 -7.24
CA ALA A 106 -1.19 14.43 -6.84
C ALA A 106 -2.29 13.63 -7.58
N ALA A 107 -3.48 14.21 -7.72
CA ALA A 107 -4.56 13.59 -8.48
C ALA A 107 -4.21 13.42 -9.97
N ASP A 108 -3.56 14.42 -10.57
CA ASP A 108 -3.18 14.38 -11.98
C ASP A 108 -2.04 13.38 -12.23
N PHE A 109 -1.07 13.30 -11.31
CA PHE A 109 -0.03 12.28 -11.31
C PHE A 109 -0.62 10.87 -11.21
N ALA A 110 -1.54 10.65 -10.26
CA ALA A 110 -2.20 9.35 -10.07
C ALA A 110 -3.00 8.91 -11.30
N LYS A 111 -3.57 9.83 -12.08
CA LYS A 111 -4.28 9.48 -13.34
C LYS A 111 -3.36 8.96 -14.43
N THR A 112 -2.11 9.42 -14.46
CA THR A 112 -1.15 9.07 -15.51
C THR A 112 -0.29 7.87 -15.16
N MET A 113 -0.21 7.51 -13.88
CA MET A 113 0.70 6.47 -13.38
C MET A 113 -0.01 5.12 -13.19
N PRO A 114 0.59 4.01 -13.64
CA PRO A 114 0.08 2.68 -13.34
C PRO A 114 0.17 2.39 -11.84
N GLY A 115 -0.78 1.63 -11.30
CA GLY A 115 -0.82 1.24 -9.89
C GLY A 115 -1.76 2.08 -9.02
N PHE A 116 -2.23 3.23 -9.51
CA PHE A 116 -3.32 3.98 -8.87
C PHE A 116 -4.66 3.56 -9.46
N ASP A 117 -5.63 3.32 -8.58
CA ASP A 117 -7.02 3.09 -8.97
C ASP A 117 -7.79 4.41 -9.03
N GLN A 118 -9.01 4.33 -9.59
CA GLN A 118 -9.91 5.49 -9.65
C GLN A 118 -10.21 6.05 -8.25
N GLN A 119 -10.32 5.19 -7.24
CA GLN A 119 -10.59 5.59 -5.87
C GLN A 119 -9.47 6.47 -5.30
N SER A 120 -8.21 6.16 -5.59
CA SER A 120 -7.05 6.94 -5.17
C SER A 120 -7.10 8.36 -5.75
N VAL A 121 -7.44 8.48 -7.04
CA VAL A 121 -7.62 9.78 -7.71
C VAL A 121 -8.77 10.56 -7.05
N GLU A 122 -9.90 9.91 -6.79
CA GLU A 122 -11.07 10.52 -6.15
C GLU A 122 -10.77 11.00 -4.72
N ASN A 123 -9.93 10.28 -3.98
CA ASN A 123 -9.49 10.69 -2.65
C ASN A 123 -8.75 12.03 -2.69
N TYR A 124 -7.80 12.21 -3.63
CA TYR A 124 -7.12 13.49 -3.80
C TYR A 124 -8.08 14.59 -4.25
N LEU A 125 -8.97 14.33 -5.22
CA LEU A 125 -9.97 15.30 -5.66
C LEU A 125 -10.94 15.71 -4.53
N SER A 126 -11.26 14.80 -3.62
CA SER A 126 -12.04 15.10 -2.42
C SER A 126 -11.30 16.08 -1.50
N LYS A 127 -9.98 15.88 -1.29
CA LYS A 127 -9.13 16.84 -0.56
C LYS A 127 -9.10 18.20 -1.25
N VAL A 128 -8.95 18.26 -2.58
CA VAL A 128 -9.02 19.53 -3.36
C VAL A 128 -10.34 20.27 -3.07
N LYS A 129 -11.47 19.56 -3.16
CA LYS A 129 -12.80 20.14 -2.89
C LYS A 129 -12.92 20.62 -1.44
N LYS A 130 -12.39 19.87 -0.47
CA LYS A 130 -12.38 20.25 0.95
C LYS A 130 -11.58 21.54 1.15
N MET A 131 -10.35 21.59 0.65
CA MET A 131 -9.45 22.73 0.80
C MET A 131 -10.03 24.02 0.19
N ARG A 132 -10.61 23.92 -1.01
CA ARG A 132 -11.25 25.09 -1.67
C ARG A 132 -12.50 25.61 -0.95
N LYS A 133 -13.15 24.80 -0.12
CA LYS A 133 -14.33 25.20 0.65
C LYS A 133 -13.99 25.90 1.97
N VAL A 134 -12.75 25.82 2.44
CA VAL A 134 -12.34 26.51 3.67
C VAL A 134 -12.32 28.01 3.38
N LYS A 135 -13.31 28.72 3.94
CA LYS A 135 -13.35 30.19 3.89
C LYS A 135 -12.25 30.73 4.81
N LYS A 136 -11.50 31.72 4.32
CA LYS A 136 -10.49 32.46 5.11
C LYS A 136 -11.13 33.18 6.28
#